data_AF-A0A943FXL3-F1
#
_entry.id   AF-A0A943FXL3-F1
#
_cell.length_a   1.000
_cell.length_b   1.000
_cell.length_c   1.000
_cell.angle_alpha   90.00
_cell.angle_beta   90.00
_cell.angle_gamma   90.00
#
_symmetry.space_group_name_H-M   'P 1'
#
loop_
_entity.id
_entity.type
_entity.pdbx_description
1 polymer ?
#
loop_
_entity_poly.entity_id
_entity_poly.type
_entity_poly.pdbx_seq_one_letter_code
_entity_poly.pdbx_strand_id
1 'polypeptide(L)'
;MKLFKKVLAVALVGAMAVSMLTACGDSTKTADIKNALKDVGVTTTKTMNKETNKVMNEMQSAAVKVAALDTSDTAAVGKFVAEEQEKLRGMTQYTFSNAAGNGSYDLYIWTNGADRRAEAGTGRYPYLRKVDYENHVSKPKTLTALFSKQFVEKGAFSGSDESMEALQNVLKAATKDGKPVENLKVGISCQKVYGYDVLLVTVPSDIVLSQTDAPKTVK
;
A
#
# COMPACT_ATOMS: atom_id res chain seq x y z
N MET A 1 18.72 -22.00 32.55
CA MET A 1 17.65 -20.96 32.64
C MET A 1 17.60 -19.99 31.45
N LYS A 2 18.67 -19.77 30.65
CA LYS A 2 18.63 -18.90 29.45
C LYS A 2 17.81 -19.45 28.28
N LEU A 3 17.69 -20.78 28.15
CA LEU A 3 16.99 -21.42 27.03
C LEU A 3 15.46 -21.40 27.19
N PHE A 4 14.94 -21.64 28.40
CA PHE A 4 13.49 -21.61 28.65
C PHE A 4 12.87 -20.22 28.50
N LYS A 5 13.59 -19.14 28.82
CA LYS A 5 13.10 -17.77 28.58
C LYS A 5 13.02 -17.43 27.08
N LYS A 6 13.94 -17.96 26.27
CA LYS A 6 13.91 -17.78 24.80
C LYS A 6 12.78 -18.59 24.16
N VAL A 7 12.52 -19.81 24.62
CA VAL A 7 11.42 -20.65 24.11
C VAL A 7 10.05 -20.07 24.49
N LEU A 8 9.90 -19.50 25.70
CA LEU A 8 8.66 -18.86 26.11
C LEU A 8 8.37 -17.57 25.33
N ALA A 9 9.40 -16.76 25.06
CA ALA A 9 9.29 -15.59 24.21
C ALA A 9 8.86 -16.00 22.79
N VAL A 10 9.52 -17.00 22.19
CA VAL A 10 9.19 -17.55 20.86
C VAL A 10 7.75 -18.10 20.77
N ALA A 11 7.27 -18.78 21.82
CA ALA A 11 5.88 -19.27 21.87
C ALA A 11 4.85 -18.12 21.96
N LEU A 12 5.18 -17.04 22.69
CA LEU A 12 4.30 -15.88 22.82
C LEU A 12 4.24 -15.03 21.54
N VAL A 13 5.36 -14.89 20.79
CA VAL A 13 5.34 -14.23 19.47
C VAL A 13 4.55 -15.07 18.45
N GLY A 14 4.58 -16.41 18.58
CA GLY A 14 3.83 -17.33 17.74
C GLY A 14 2.32 -17.16 17.83
N ALA A 15 1.76 -16.98 19.04
CA ALA A 15 0.32 -16.77 19.23
C ALA A 15 -0.16 -15.41 18.68
N MET A 16 0.65 -14.35 18.79
CA MET A 16 0.31 -13.03 18.23
C MET A 16 0.37 -13.03 16.70
N ALA A 17 1.38 -13.66 16.09
CA ALA A 17 1.49 -13.74 14.62
C ALA A 17 0.30 -14.48 13.98
N VAL A 18 -0.22 -15.53 14.63
CA VAL A 18 -1.40 -16.27 14.16
C VAL A 18 -2.67 -15.40 14.19
N SER A 19 -2.86 -14.58 15.23
CA SER A 19 -3.99 -13.64 15.30
C SER A 19 -3.91 -12.52 14.26
N MET A 20 -2.70 -12.15 13.81
CA MET A 20 -2.51 -11.17 12.74
C MET A 20 -2.75 -11.78 11.35
N LEU A 21 -2.40 -13.05 11.15
CA LEU A 21 -2.72 -13.76 9.91
C LEU A 21 -4.23 -13.83 9.67
N THR A 22 -5.04 -14.01 10.73
CA THR A 22 -6.51 -13.93 10.64
C THR A 22 -7.06 -12.53 10.38
N ALA A 23 -6.23 -11.49 10.55
CA ALA A 23 -6.61 -10.11 10.30
C ALA A 23 -6.25 -9.63 8.88
N CYS A 24 -5.60 -10.48 8.07
CA CYS A 24 -5.42 -10.29 6.63
C CYS A 24 -6.47 -11.09 5.86
N GLY A 25 -6.93 -10.57 4.72
CA GLY A 25 -7.98 -11.21 3.91
C GLY A 25 -8.69 -10.26 2.97
N ASP A 26 -9.68 -10.74 2.22
CA ASP A 26 -10.40 -9.90 1.27
C ASP A 26 -11.27 -8.84 1.95
N SER A 27 -11.31 -7.63 1.36
CA SER A 27 -12.29 -6.62 1.77
C SER A 27 -13.63 -6.85 1.08
N THR A 28 -14.71 -6.71 1.85
CA THR A 28 -16.08 -6.67 1.30
C THR A 28 -16.32 -5.44 0.41
N LYS A 29 -15.48 -4.41 0.49
CA LYS A 29 -15.64 -3.13 -0.23
C LYS A 29 -15.23 -3.19 -1.70
N THR A 30 -14.58 -4.26 -2.15
CA THR A 30 -14.02 -4.35 -3.50
C THR A 30 -15.09 -4.18 -4.60
N ALA A 31 -16.30 -4.69 -4.38
CA ALA A 31 -17.40 -4.54 -5.33
C ALA A 31 -17.89 -3.08 -5.43
N ASP A 32 -18.07 -2.44 -4.27
CA ASP A 32 -18.55 -1.06 -4.19
C ASP A 32 -17.56 -0.08 -4.83
N ILE A 33 -16.25 -0.28 -4.61
CA ILE A 33 -15.20 0.50 -5.27
C ILE A 33 -15.32 0.36 -6.79
N LYS A 34 -15.48 -0.86 -7.33
CA LYS A 34 -15.61 -1.06 -8.78
C LYS A 34 -16.83 -0.35 -9.36
N ASN A 35 -17.96 -0.39 -8.65
CA ASN A 35 -19.18 0.27 -9.08
C ASN A 35 -19.00 1.79 -9.08
N ALA A 36 -18.50 2.36 -7.98
CA ALA A 36 -18.25 3.78 -7.87
C ALA A 36 -17.25 4.29 -8.93
N LEU A 37 -16.19 3.52 -9.22
CA LEU A 37 -15.25 3.88 -10.28
C LEU A 37 -15.90 3.86 -11.68
N LYS A 38 -16.79 2.89 -11.93
CA LYS A 38 -17.50 2.81 -13.20
C LYS A 38 -18.41 4.03 -13.42
N ASP A 39 -19.07 4.52 -12.37
CA ASP A 39 -19.95 5.70 -12.44
C ASP A 39 -19.22 6.97 -12.87
N VAL A 40 -17.89 6.95 -12.78
CA VAL A 40 -17.03 8.08 -13.12
C VAL A 40 -16.17 7.85 -14.35
N GLY A 41 -16.49 6.82 -15.15
CA GLY A 41 -15.75 6.49 -16.36
C GLY A 41 -14.39 5.86 -16.10
N VAL A 42 -14.13 5.34 -14.89
CA VAL A 42 -12.90 4.60 -14.57
C VAL A 42 -13.20 3.11 -14.59
N THR A 43 -12.47 2.37 -15.43
CA THR A 43 -12.68 0.92 -15.61
C THR A 43 -11.60 0.12 -14.91
N THR A 44 -11.99 -0.80 -14.03
CA THR A 44 -11.03 -1.77 -13.48
C THR A 44 -10.80 -2.93 -14.46
N THR A 45 -9.56 -3.39 -14.62
CA THR A 45 -9.24 -4.51 -15.54
C THR A 45 -8.80 -5.75 -14.79
N LYS A 46 -9.15 -6.94 -15.31
CA LYS A 46 -8.74 -8.23 -14.70
C LYS A 46 -7.23 -8.37 -14.60
N THR A 47 -6.50 -7.98 -15.66
CA THR A 47 -5.04 -8.07 -15.71
C THR A 47 -4.40 -7.18 -14.65
N MET A 48 -4.79 -5.90 -14.58
CA MET A 48 -4.20 -5.00 -13.59
C MET A 48 -4.61 -5.38 -12.16
N ASN A 49 -5.88 -5.78 -11.92
CA ASN A 49 -6.31 -6.27 -10.61
C ASN A 49 -5.46 -7.47 -10.13
N LYS A 50 -5.11 -8.40 -11.04
CA LYS A 50 -4.23 -9.52 -10.71
C LYS A 50 -2.85 -9.04 -10.28
N GLU A 51 -2.28 -8.08 -10.99
CA GLU A 51 -0.98 -7.50 -10.62
C GLU A 51 -1.07 -6.68 -9.33
N THR A 52 -2.16 -5.95 -9.07
CA THR A 52 -2.37 -5.22 -7.81
C THR A 52 -2.49 -6.19 -6.63
N ASN A 53 -3.22 -7.30 -6.81
CA ASN A 53 -3.37 -8.35 -5.80
C ASN A 53 -2.04 -9.01 -5.44
N LYS A 54 -1.12 -9.21 -6.41
CA LYS A 54 0.23 -9.72 -6.09
C LYS A 54 0.97 -8.79 -5.12
N VAL A 55 0.89 -7.47 -5.34
CA VAL A 55 1.53 -6.51 -4.42
C VAL A 55 0.84 -6.53 -3.06
N MET A 56 -0.49 -6.61 -3.02
CA MET A 56 -1.24 -6.70 -1.77
C MET A 56 -0.88 -7.96 -0.97
N ASN A 57 -0.74 -9.11 -1.63
CA ASN A 57 -0.33 -10.35 -0.98
C ASN A 57 1.08 -10.21 -0.37
N GLU A 58 2.00 -9.54 -1.06
CA GLU A 58 3.32 -9.25 -0.51
C GLU A 58 3.24 -8.29 0.68
N MET A 59 2.41 -7.25 0.58
CA MET A 59 2.18 -6.31 1.69
C MET A 59 1.62 -7.01 2.94
N GLN A 60 0.69 -7.96 2.77
CA GLN A 60 0.18 -8.78 3.88
C GLN A 60 1.27 -9.66 4.50
N SER A 61 2.07 -10.33 3.67
CA SER A 61 3.21 -11.15 4.11
C SER A 61 4.23 -10.33 4.89
N ALA A 62 4.61 -9.18 4.35
CA ALA A 62 5.54 -8.24 4.98
C ALA A 62 4.98 -7.67 6.29
N ALA A 63 3.68 -7.35 6.34
CA ALA A 63 3.01 -6.89 7.56
C ALA A 63 3.07 -7.93 8.68
N VAL A 64 2.76 -9.20 8.39
CA VAL A 64 2.88 -10.28 9.38
C VAL A 64 4.31 -10.39 9.91
N LYS A 65 5.32 -10.28 9.02
CA LYS A 65 6.73 -10.27 9.42
C LYS A 65 7.08 -9.06 10.30
N VAL A 66 6.66 -7.85 9.93
CA VAL A 66 6.92 -6.61 10.69
C VAL A 66 6.33 -6.68 12.09
N ALA A 67 5.15 -7.23 12.25
CA ALA A 67 4.54 -7.35 13.59
C ALA A 67 5.26 -8.33 14.52
N ALA A 68 5.93 -9.34 13.96
CA ALA A 68 6.75 -10.27 14.73
C ALA A 68 8.22 -9.81 14.85
N LEU A 69 8.60 -8.71 14.18
CA LEU A 69 9.96 -8.23 14.10
C LEU A 69 10.36 -7.50 15.39
N ASP A 70 11.43 -7.94 16.04
CA ASP A 70 12.08 -7.16 17.08
C ASP A 70 12.80 -5.98 16.43
N THR A 71 12.21 -4.79 16.52
CA THR A 71 12.77 -3.58 15.91
C THR A 71 14.05 -3.08 16.59
N SER A 72 14.42 -3.62 17.76
CA SER A 72 15.69 -3.33 18.42
C SER A 72 16.86 -4.17 17.89
N ASP A 73 16.56 -5.30 17.25
CA ASP A 73 17.55 -6.15 16.58
C ASP A 73 17.83 -5.63 15.16
N THR A 74 18.90 -4.85 15.03
CA THR A 74 19.29 -4.24 13.76
C THR A 74 19.66 -5.25 12.68
N ALA A 75 20.15 -6.43 13.05
CA ALA A 75 20.46 -7.49 12.09
C ALA A 75 19.19 -8.15 11.56
N ALA A 76 18.21 -8.41 12.42
CA ALA A 76 16.90 -8.92 12.03
C ALA A 76 16.17 -7.93 11.11
N VAL A 77 16.17 -6.64 11.45
CA VAL A 77 15.60 -5.58 10.61
C VAL A 77 16.31 -5.51 9.25
N GLY A 78 17.64 -5.56 9.23
CA GLY A 78 18.42 -5.55 7.98
C GLY A 78 18.07 -6.72 7.07
N LYS A 79 17.94 -7.93 7.62
CA LYS A 79 17.53 -9.13 6.87
C LYS A 79 16.12 -8.99 6.30
N PHE A 80 15.15 -8.58 7.12
CA PHE A 80 13.78 -8.34 6.68
C PHE A 80 13.74 -7.33 5.51
N VAL A 81 14.41 -6.20 5.65
CA VAL A 81 14.45 -5.16 4.61
C VAL A 81 15.04 -5.71 3.31
N ALA A 82 16.16 -6.43 3.38
CA ALA A 82 16.81 -6.98 2.19
C ALA A 82 15.89 -7.96 1.44
N GLU A 83 15.22 -8.87 2.16
CA GLU A 83 14.25 -9.81 1.58
C GLU A 83 13.09 -9.08 0.89
N GLU A 84 12.47 -8.11 1.56
CA GLU A 84 11.31 -7.40 1.00
C GLU A 84 11.70 -6.48 -0.16
N GLN A 85 12.91 -5.91 -0.13
CA GLN A 85 13.47 -5.18 -1.27
C GLN A 85 13.63 -6.09 -2.49
N GLU A 86 14.18 -7.30 -2.31
CA GLU A 86 14.36 -8.26 -3.41
C GLU A 86 13.02 -8.63 -4.05
N LYS A 87 12.01 -8.95 -3.23
CA LYS A 87 10.68 -9.30 -3.73
C LYS A 87 10.01 -8.16 -4.50
N LEU A 88 10.05 -6.94 -3.97
CA LEU A 88 9.48 -5.77 -4.65
C LEU A 88 10.25 -5.44 -5.94
N ARG A 89 11.58 -5.61 -5.94
CA ARG A 89 12.41 -5.47 -7.16
C ARG A 89 12.09 -6.53 -8.21
N GLY A 90 11.65 -7.71 -7.78
CA GLY A 90 11.16 -8.78 -8.66
C GLY A 90 9.83 -8.46 -9.35
N MET A 91 9.08 -7.45 -8.91
CA MET A 91 7.81 -7.04 -9.52
C MET A 91 8.04 -6.07 -10.70
N THR A 92 8.76 -6.53 -11.71
CA THR A 92 9.31 -5.72 -12.82
C THR A 92 8.27 -5.01 -13.68
N GLN A 93 7.01 -5.41 -13.61
CA GLN A 93 5.89 -4.70 -14.23
C GLN A 93 5.64 -3.31 -13.62
N TYR A 94 6.15 -3.05 -12.40
CA TYR A 94 5.99 -1.78 -11.72
C TYR A 94 7.23 -0.89 -11.77
N THR A 95 7.02 0.42 -11.84
CA THR A 95 8.08 1.45 -11.85
C THR A 95 8.87 1.49 -10.55
N PHE A 96 8.26 1.14 -9.40
CA PHE A 96 8.99 1.08 -8.12
C PHE A 96 10.04 -0.03 -8.05
N SER A 97 10.05 -0.97 -9.00
CA SER A 97 10.88 -2.17 -8.93
C SER A 97 12.38 -1.87 -9.11
N ASN A 98 12.74 -0.72 -9.68
CA ASN A 98 14.13 -0.31 -9.86
C ASN A 98 14.26 1.21 -10.02
N ALA A 99 15.50 1.71 -9.94
CA ALA A 99 15.78 3.15 -10.06
C ALA A 99 15.47 3.73 -11.44
N ALA A 100 15.50 2.94 -12.51
CA ALA A 100 15.21 3.42 -13.86
C ALA A 100 13.71 3.64 -14.10
N GLY A 101 12.83 3.02 -13.29
CA GLY A 101 11.39 3.23 -13.42
C GLY A 101 10.76 2.60 -14.66
N ASN A 102 11.38 1.58 -15.25
CA ASN A 102 10.98 1.02 -16.56
C ASN A 102 9.71 0.15 -16.57
N GLY A 103 8.96 0.09 -15.47
CA GLY A 103 7.73 -0.70 -15.41
C GLY A 103 6.59 -0.07 -16.22
N SER A 104 5.67 -0.91 -16.71
CA SER A 104 4.46 -0.46 -17.40
C SER A 104 3.41 0.16 -16.46
N TYR A 105 3.58 -0.03 -15.15
CA TYR A 105 2.61 0.39 -14.15
C TYR A 105 3.22 1.18 -13.01
N ASP A 106 2.51 2.21 -12.57
CA ASP A 106 2.68 2.80 -11.26
C ASP A 106 1.77 2.14 -10.24
N LEU A 107 2.24 2.03 -9.00
CA LEU A 107 1.42 1.62 -7.86
C LEU A 107 1.15 2.83 -6.97
N TYR A 108 -0.08 2.97 -6.54
CA TYR A 108 -0.51 3.96 -5.57
C TYR A 108 -1.14 3.28 -4.36
N ILE A 109 -0.87 3.81 -3.18
CA ILE A 109 -1.49 3.40 -1.93
C ILE A 109 -2.44 4.48 -1.44
N TRP A 110 -3.65 4.08 -1.03
CA TRP A 110 -4.58 4.97 -0.34
C TRP A 110 -4.00 5.39 1.01
N THR A 111 -4.01 6.69 1.29
CA THR A 111 -3.46 7.25 2.53
C THR A 111 -4.50 7.94 3.39
N ASN A 112 -5.74 7.99 2.91
CA ASN A 112 -6.85 8.67 3.56
C ASN A 112 -6.64 10.19 3.75
N GLY A 113 -5.62 10.79 3.10
CA GLY A 113 -5.21 12.16 3.37
C GLY A 113 -4.68 12.34 4.80
N ALA A 114 -4.08 11.29 5.37
CA ALA A 114 -3.50 11.35 6.71
C ALA A 114 -2.29 12.31 6.77
N ASP A 115 -2.05 12.89 7.94
CA ASP A 115 -0.85 13.68 8.18
C ASP A 115 0.41 12.84 7.94
N ARG A 116 1.41 13.44 7.32
CA ARG A 116 2.68 12.78 7.04
C ARG A 116 3.36 12.40 8.34
N ARG A 117 4.05 11.25 8.32
CA ARG A 117 5.03 10.95 9.38
C ARG A 117 6.09 12.06 9.41
N ALA A 118 6.64 12.35 10.57
CA ALA A 118 7.62 13.44 10.74
C ALA A 118 8.79 13.35 9.74
N GLU A 119 9.24 12.14 9.43
CA GLU A 119 10.36 11.88 8.52
C GLU A 119 10.00 11.99 7.03
N ALA A 120 8.71 12.10 6.69
CA ALA A 120 8.22 12.33 5.33
C ALA A 120 7.86 13.80 5.06
N GLY A 121 8.12 14.68 6.03
CA GLY A 121 7.88 16.12 5.94
C GLY A 121 6.60 16.59 6.63
N THR A 122 6.26 17.85 6.41
CA THR A 122 5.04 18.47 6.94
C THR A 122 3.86 18.30 5.97
N GLY A 123 2.65 18.52 6.46
CA GLY A 123 1.43 18.44 5.64
C GLY A 123 0.80 17.04 5.61
N ARG A 124 -0.02 16.79 4.59
CA ARG A 124 -0.78 15.55 4.42
C ARG A 124 -0.23 14.72 3.27
N TYR A 125 -0.47 13.42 3.30
CA TYR A 125 -0.29 12.62 2.10
C TYR A 125 -1.36 12.98 1.05
N PRO A 126 -1.06 12.87 -0.26
CA PRO A 126 -2.11 12.81 -1.27
C PRO A 126 -3.01 11.60 -1.01
N TYR A 127 -4.30 11.67 -1.36
CA TYR A 127 -5.23 10.55 -1.16
C TYR A 127 -4.70 9.23 -1.75
N LEU A 128 -4.09 9.28 -2.94
CA LEU A 128 -3.32 8.19 -3.54
C LEU A 128 -1.85 8.59 -3.62
N ARG A 129 -0.99 7.97 -2.78
CA ARG A 129 0.46 8.21 -2.80
C ARG A 129 1.13 7.19 -3.71
N LYS A 130 1.87 7.67 -4.72
CA LYS A 130 2.71 6.82 -5.57
C LYS A 130 3.77 6.12 -4.73
N VAL A 131 3.87 4.80 -4.86
CA VAL A 131 4.99 4.02 -4.34
C VAL A 131 6.09 4.08 -5.39
N ASP A 132 7.29 4.47 -4.95
CA ASP A 132 8.43 4.72 -5.84
C ASP A 132 9.72 4.12 -5.25
N TYR A 133 10.69 3.87 -6.13
CA TYR A 133 11.94 3.24 -5.76
C TYR A 133 12.76 4.10 -4.79
N GLU A 134 12.94 5.38 -5.10
CA GLU A 134 13.86 6.27 -4.40
C GLU A 134 13.43 6.61 -2.99
N ASN A 135 12.13 6.72 -2.73
CA ASN A 135 11.59 7.17 -1.44
C ASN A 135 11.07 6.01 -0.59
N HIS A 136 10.66 4.89 -1.22
CA HIS A 136 10.03 3.77 -0.52
C HIS A 136 10.87 2.51 -0.60
N VAL A 137 10.99 1.90 -1.78
CA VAL A 137 11.57 0.55 -1.92
C VAL A 137 13.04 0.55 -1.51
N SER A 138 13.84 1.51 -1.98
CA SER A 138 15.28 1.60 -1.67
C SER A 138 15.58 2.12 -0.26
N LYS A 139 14.58 2.57 0.50
CA LYS A 139 14.77 3.23 1.80
C LYS A 139 14.32 2.31 2.93
N PRO A 140 15.25 1.68 3.68
CA PRO A 140 14.91 0.72 4.75
C PRO A 140 13.83 1.22 5.72
N LYS A 141 14.01 2.43 6.26
CA LYS A 141 13.08 3.02 7.23
C LYS A 141 11.70 3.35 6.65
N THR A 142 11.62 3.69 5.37
CA THR A 142 10.33 3.96 4.73
C THR A 142 9.64 2.65 4.39
N LEU A 143 10.39 1.66 3.88
CA LEU A 143 9.87 0.35 3.54
C LEU A 143 9.27 -0.35 4.76
N THR A 144 9.99 -0.41 5.89
CA THR A 144 9.45 -1.00 7.12
C THR A 144 8.21 -0.26 7.62
N ALA A 145 8.20 1.07 7.52
CA ALA A 145 7.06 1.87 7.95
C ALA A 145 5.81 1.64 7.08
N LEU A 146 5.98 1.44 5.76
CA LEU A 146 4.89 1.16 4.82
C LEU A 146 4.08 -0.09 5.23
N PHE A 147 4.76 -1.07 5.83
CA PHE A 147 4.16 -2.32 6.31
C PHE A 147 3.77 -2.29 7.79
N SER A 148 4.02 -1.18 8.49
CA SER A 148 3.70 -1.06 9.92
C SER A 148 2.20 -0.90 10.16
N LYS A 149 1.71 -1.41 11.29
CA LYS A 149 0.30 -1.23 11.70
C LYS A 149 -0.09 0.25 11.78
N GLN A 150 0.78 1.10 12.29
CA GLN A 150 0.52 2.54 12.42
C GLN A 150 0.24 3.21 11.07
N PHE A 151 1.02 2.87 10.03
CA PHE A 151 0.81 3.39 8.70
C PHE A 151 -0.50 2.87 8.10
N VAL A 152 -0.73 1.56 8.20
CA VAL A 152 -1.94 0.89 7.70
C VAL A 152 -3.22 1.46 8.34
N GLU A 153 -3.22 1.63 9.66
CA GLU A 153 -4.37 2.16 10.40
C GLU A 153 -4.68 3.61 10.01
N LYS A 154 -3.64 4.46 9.88
CA LYS A 154 -3.82 5.86 9.46
C LYS A 154 -4.34 5.99 8.03
N GLY A 155 -3.91 5.08 7.15
CA GLY A 155 -4.29 5.04 5.74
C GLY A 155 -5.49 4.12 5.44
N ALA A 156 -6.24 3.68 6.44
CA ALA A 156 -7.35 2.75 6.23
C ALA A 156 -8.41 3.34 5.28
N PHE A 157 -8.82 2.57 4.29
CA PHE A 157 -9.89 2.92 3.36
C PHE A 157 -11.25 2.64 4.00
N SER A 158 -11.98 3.69 4.36
CA SER A 158 -13.25 3.54 5.07
C SER A 158 -14.40 3.11 4.17
N GLY A 159 -14.37 3.45 2.89
CA GLY A 159 -15.47 3.21 1.96
C GLY A 159 -16.71 4.08 2.23
N SER A 160 -16.59 5.12 3.06
CA SER A 160 -17.61 6.15 3.20
C SER A 160 -17.79 6.92 1.89
N ASP A 161 -18.92 7.61 1.76
CA ASP A 161 -19.20 8.48 0.60
C ASP A 161 -18.06 9.48 0.38
N GLU A 162 -17.54 10.08 1.45
CA GLU A 162 -16.43 11.03 1.38
C GLU A 162 -15.13 10.39 0.86
N SER A 163 -14.79 9.19 1.35
CA SER A 163 -13.60 8.48 0.89
C SER A 163 -13.74 8.01 -0.56
N MET A 164 -14.95 7.61 -0.97
CA MET A 164 -15.24 7.16 -2.32
C MET A 164 -15.21 8.34 -3.30
N GLU A 165 -15.81 9.47 -2.94
CA GLU A 165 -15.78 10.71 -3.72
C GLU A 165 -14.33 11.21 -3.89
N ALA A 166 -13.53 11.20 -2.82
CA ALA A 166 -12.12 11.55 -2.89
C ALA A 166 -11.33 10.63 -3.84
N LEU A 167 -11.54 9.30 -3.77
CA LEU A 167 -10.94 8.34 -4.69
C LEU A 167 -11.34 8.60 -6.15
N GLN A 168 -12.64 8.78 -6.40
CA GLN A 168 -13.18 9.09 -7.73
C GLN A 168 -12.56 10.38 -8.27
N ASN A 169 -12.48 11.44 -7.46
CA ASN A 169 -11.93 12.72 -7.89
C ASN A 169 -10.46 12.64 -8.27
N VAL A 170 -9.64 11.89 -7.52
CA VAL A 170 -8.24 11.69 -7.88
C VAL A 170 -8.10 10.97 -9.23
N LEU A 171 -8.89 9.92 -9.46
CA LEU A 171 -8.80 9.12 -10.69
C LEU A 171 -9.43 9.81 -11.91
N LYS A 172 -10.52 10.58 -11.75
CA LYS A 172 -11.09 11.43 -12.81
C LYS A 172 -10.12 12.50 -13.29
N ALA A 173 -9.33 13.05 -12.37
CA ALA A 173 -8.36 14.10 -12.67
C ALA A 173 -7.05 13.56 -13.28
N ALA A 174 -6.98 12.26 -13.59
CA ALA A 174 -5.82 11.65 -14.22
C ALA A 174 -5.52 12.30 -15.58
N THR A 175 -4.24 12.51 -15.86
CA THR A 175 -3.78 13.08 -17.12
C THR A 175 -2.76 12.22 -17.82
N LYS A 176 -2.72 12.33 -19.15
CA LYS A 176 -1.64 11.82 -20.01
C LYS A 176 -1.15 12.97 -20.87
N ASP A 177 0.15 13.26 -20.82
CA ASP A 177 0.75 14.39 -21.53
C ASP A 177 0.02 15.72 -21.26
N GLY A 178 -0.42 15.92 -20.01
CA GLY A 178 -1.16 17.11 -19.56
C GLY A 178 -2.63 17.18 -20.00
N LYS A 179 -3.15 16.14 -20.67
CA LYS A 179 -4.55 16.09 -21.13
C LYS A 179 -5.38 15.12 -20.28
N PRO A 180 -6.66 15.40 -20.03
CA PRO A 180 -7.55 14.48 -19.33
C PRO A 180 -7.61 13.10 -20.00
N VAL A 181 -7.70 12.05 -19.20
CA VAL A 181 -7.80 10.67 -19.67
C VAL A 181 -9.26 10.22 -19.62
N GLU A 182 -9.85 9.99 -20.78
CA GLU A 182 -11.15 9.34 -20.86
C GLU A 182 -11.02 7.83 -20.67
N ASN A 183 -12.00 7.21 -20.00
CA ASN A 183 -12.07 5.76 -19.82
C ASN A 183 -10.81 5.15 -19.19
N LEU A 184 -10.25 5.83 -18.17
CA LEU A 184 -9.04 5.40 -17.47
C LEU A 184 -9.16 3.93 -17.04
N LYS A 185 -8.14 3.13 -17.37
CA LYS A 185 -8.05 1.73 -16.96
C LYS A 185 -7.13 1.60 -15.76
N VAL A 186 -7.63 1.00 -14.69
CA VAL A 186 -6.87 0.78 -13.44
C VAL A 186 -6.92 -0.68 -12.99
N GLY A 187 -5.99 -1.04 -12.11
CA GLY A 187 -6.10 -2.19 -11.24
C GLY A 187 -6.42 -1.73 -9.82
N ILE A 188 -7.23 -2.48 -9.09
CA ILE A 188 -7.48 -2.23 -7.68
C ILE A 188 -7.29 -3.51 -6.86
N SER A 189 -6.84 -3.34 -5.63
CA SER A 189 -6.89 -4.36 -4.60
C SER A 189 -7.31 -3.70 -3.29
N CYS A 190 -8.44 -4.11 -2.73
CA CYS A 190 -8.85 -3.70 -1.39
C CYS A 190 -8.89 -4.95 -0.52
N GLN A 191 -7.95 -5.02 0.42
CA GLN A 191 -7.82 -6.18 1.30
C GLN A 191 -7.48 -5.72 2.72
N LYS A 192 -7.82 -6.55 3.68
CA LYS A 192 -7.49 -6.38 5.09
C LYS A 192 -5.99 -6.58 5.30
N VAL A 193 -5.37 -5.68 6.05
CA VAL A 193 -4.03 -5.80 6.64
C VAL A 193 -4.14 -5.34 8.08
N TYR A 194 -3.75 -6.17 9.04
CA TYR A 194 -4.01 -5.93 10.48
C TYR A 194 -5.48 -5.64 10.83
N GLY A 195 -6.43 -6.10 10.02
CA GLY A 195 -7.86 -5.85 10.19
C GLY A 195 -8.39 -4.55 9.56
N TYR A 196 -7.52 -3.72 8.99
CA TYR A 196 -7.89 -2.48 8.31
C TYR A 196 -7.91 -2.67 6.79
N ASP A 197 -8.88 -2.07 6.11
CA ASP A 197 -8.94 -2.10 4.66
C ASP A 197 -7.82 -1.24 4.07
N VAL A 198 -6.90 -1.86 3.36
CA VAL A 198 -5.88 -1.18 2.56
C VAL A 198 -6.32 -1.19 1.11
N LEU A 199 -6.33 -0.03 0.47
CA LEU A 199 -6.60 0.11 -0.95
C LEU A 199 -5.30 0.41 -1.70
N LEU A 200 -4.96 -0.47 -2.63
CA LEU A 200 -3.93 -0.27 -3.64
C LEU A 200 -4.57 -0.04 -5.00
N VAL A 201 -3.98 0.87 -5.77
CA VAL A 201 -4.41 1.20 -7.14
C VAL A 201 -3.22 1.12 -8.09
N THR A 202 -3.33 0.27 -9.10
CA THR A 202 -2.37 0.17 -10.20
C THR A 202 -2.85 1.04 -11.36
N VAL A 203 -1.96 1.85 -11.91
CA VAL A 203 -2.26 2.79 -13.01
C VAL A 203 -1.17 2.64 -14.08
N PRO A 204 -1.48 2.78 -15.39
CA PRO A 204 -0.43 2.77 -16.41
C PRO A 204 0.60 3.88 -16.14
N SER A 205 1.89 3.58 -16.32
CA SER A 205 2.98 4.48 -15.89
C SER A 205 3.10 5.77 -16.70
N ASP A 206 2.43 5.85 -17.85
CA ASP A 206 2.29 7.06 -18.67
C ASP A 206 1.11 7.95 -18.24
N ILE A 207 0.36 7.55 -17.20
CA ILE A 207 -0.72 8.33 -16.60
C ILE A 207 -0.25 8.97 -15.31
N VAL A 208 -0.54 10.25 -15.15
CA VAL A 208 -0.18 11.05 -13.98
C VAL A 208 -1.41 11.29 -13.11
N LEU A 209 -1.28 10.93 -11.83
CA LEU A 209 -2.20 11.34 -10.76
C LEU A 209 -1.60 12.48 -9.94
N SER A 210 -2.44 13.36 -9.39
CA SER A 210 -1.96 14.41 -8.50
C SER A 210 -1.24 13.82 -7.28
N GLN A 211 -0.08 14.39 -6.96
CA GLN A 211 0.69 14.08 -5.74
C GLN A 211 0.68 15.25 -4.74
N THR A 212 -0.22 16.21 -4.91
CA THR A 212 -0.42 17.33 -3.97
C THR A 212 -1.07 16.85 -2.67
N ASP A 213 -0.77 17.54 -1.58
CA ASP A 213 -1.38 17.27 -0.27
C ASP A 213 -2.91 17.20 -0.36
N ALA A 214 -3.50 16.20 0.30
CA ALA A 214 -4.94 16.13 0.44
C ALA A 214 -5.42 17.36 1.25
N PRO A 215 -6.55 17.99 0.86
CA PRO A 215 -7.07 19.15 1.57
C PRO A 215 -7.52 18.82 2.99
N LYS A 216 -7.97 17.57 3.20
CA LYS A 216 -8.43 17.05 4.49
C LYS A 216 -8.23 15.53 4.58
N THR A 217 -8.21 15.02 5.79
CA THR A 217 -8.38 13.59 6.04
C THR A 217 -9.86 13.24 5.88
N VAL A 218 -10.16 12.15 5.17
CA VAL A 218 -11.54 11.66 4.99
C VAL A 218 -11.79 10.48 5.91
N LYS A 219 -13.04 10.19 6.30
CA LYS A 219 -13.34 9.05 7.19
C LYS A 219 -14.61 8.35 6.77
#